data_AF-A0AAW7Y2C4-F1
#
_entry.id   AF-A0AAW7Y2C4-F1
#
_cell.length_a   1.000
_cell.length_b   1.000
_cell.length_c   1.000
_cell.angle_alpha   90.00
_cell.angle_beta   90.00
_cell.angle_gamma   90.00
#
_symmetry.space_group_name_H-M   'P 1'
#
loop_
_entity.id
_entity.type
_entity.pdbx_description
1 polymer ?
#
loop_
_entity_poly.entity_id
_entity_poly.type
_entity_poly.pdbx_seq_one_letter_code
_entity_poly.pdbx_strand_id
1 'polypeptide(L)'
;MKGMMILLSALCISASAQAFESKTISTGTKTKVQIDVPNVGKRVCFYDNKAYSLGAVISVEKILLECLPEKSFEQNGALSWHKVGV
;
A
#
# COMPACT_ATOMS: atom_id res chain seq x y z
N MET A 1 17.34 -66.52 -3.17
CA MET A 1 18.32 -65.72 -3.95
C MET A 1 17.78 -65.18 -5.29
N LYS A 2 16.63 -65.64 -5.81
CA LYS A 2 16.03 -65.12 -7.06
C LYS A 2 15.09 -63.91 -6.85
N GLY A 3 14.52 -63.77 -5.64
CA GLY A 3 13.64 -62.65 -5.29
C GLY A 3 14.36 -61.31 -5.02
N MET A 4 15.63 -61.35 -4.60
CA MET A 4 16.40 -60.14 -4.30
C MET A 4 16.81 -59.37 -5.58
N MET A 5 16.97 -60.07 -6.71
CA MET A 5 17.34 -59.46 -7.99
C MET A 5 16.17 -58.81 -8.74
N ILE A 6 14.92 -59.08 -8.34
CA ILE A 6 13.72 -58.47 -8.94
C ILE A 6 13.37 -57.14 -8.24
N LEU A 7 13.81 -56.95 -6.99
CA LEU A 7 13.53 -55.75 -6.20
C LEU A 7 14.45 -54.56 -6.52
N LEU A 8 15.60 -54.77 -7.15
CA LEU A 8 16.53 -53.68 -7.52
C LEU A 8 16.32 -53.12 -8.95
N SER A 9 15.58 -53.80 -9.83
CA SER A 9 15.35 -53.33 -11.21
C SER A 9 14.14 -52.41 -11.38
N ALA A 10 13.32 -52.23 -10.34
CA ALA A 10 12.10 -51.43 -10.39
C ALA A 10 12.27 -49.95 -9.96
N LEU A 11 13.47 -49.52 -9.56
CA LEU A 11 13.69 -48.19 -8.97
C LEU A 11 14.16 -47.12 -9.98
N CYS A 12 14.03 -47.35 -11.29
CA CYS A 12 14.56 -46.46 -12.32
C CYS A 12 13.49 -45.99 -13.34
N ILE A 13 12.30 -45.61 -12.87
CA ILE A 13 11.29 -44.95 -13.71
C ILE A 13 11.23 -43.46 -13.36
N SER A 14 12.16 -42.73 -13.97
CA SER A 14 12.01 -41.37 -14.52
C SER A 14 10.96 -40.44 -13.90
N ALA A 15 11.39 -39.57 -12.98
CA ALA A 15 10.69 -38.32 -12.71
C ALA A 15 11.26 -37.24 -13.64
N SER A 16 10.62 -37.02 -14.80
CA SER A 16 10.91 -35.84 -15.62
C SER A 16 10.13 -34.66 -15.03
N ALA A 17 10.83 -33.68 -14.47
CA ALA A 17 10.20 -32.45 -14.00
C ALA A 17 9.76 -31.63 -15.22
N GLN A 18 8.45 -31.47 -15.40
CA GLN A 18 7.92 -30.54 -16.39
C GLN A 18 8.04 -29.12 -15.84
N ALA A 19 8.94 -28.33 -16.41
CA ALA A 19 9.01 -26.90 -16.12
C ALA A 19 7.82 -26.21 -16.81
N PHE A 20 6.86 -25.73 -16.04
CA PHE A 20 5.78 -24.90 -16.54
C PHE A 20 6.30 -23.46 -16.71
N GLU A 21 6.40 -23.00 -17.95
CA GLU A 21 6.79 -21.61 -18.24
C GLU A 21 5.54 -20.71 -18.12
N SER A 22 5.48 -19.91 -17.05
CA SER A 22 4.41 -18.95 -16.85
C SER A 22 4.64 -17.71 -17.72
N LYS A 23 3.83 -17.53 -18.76
CA LYS A 23 3.88 -16.35 -19.63
C LYS A 23 3.15 -15.18 -18.97
N THR A 24 3.90 -14.29 -18.31
CA THR A 24 3.34 -13.06 -17.73
C THR A 24 3.09 -12.03 -18.83
N ILE A 25 1.82 -11.76 -19.14
CA ILE A 25 1.42 -10.64 -20.00
C ILE A 25 1.27 -9.40 -19.11
N SER A 26 2.21 -8.45 -19.21
CA SER A 26 2.08 -7.15 -18.55
C SER A 26 1.38 -6.18 -19.50
N THR A 27 0.16 -5.76 -19.17
CA THR A 27 -0.55 -4.73 -19.94
C THR A 27 0.13 -3.38 -19.66
N GLY A 28 0.99 -2.97 -20.59
CA GLY A 28 1.82 -1.78 -20.50
C GLY A 28 1.05 -0.48 -20.63
N THR A 29 0.16 -0.17 -19.68
CA THR A 29 -0.32 1.19 -19.47
C THR A 29 0.24 1.65 -18.14
N LYS A 30 1.55 1.99 -18.14
CA LYS A 30 2.17 2.68 -17.02
C LYS A 30 1.63 4.10 -17.01
N THR A 31 0.41 4.29 -16.53
CA THR A 31 -0.08 5.60 -16.12
C THR A 31 0.97 6.16 -15.17
N LYS A 32 1.56 7.31 -15.53
CA LYS A 32 2.54 7.97 -14.67
C LYS A 32 1.80 8.44 -13.42
N VAL A 33 1.78 7.61 -12.39
CA VAL A 33 1.33 8.00 -11.06
C VAL A 33 2.44 8.81 -10.44
N GLN A 34 2.29 10.14 -10.42
CA GLN A 34 3.14 10.99 -9.58
C GLN A 34 2.66 10.84 -8.15
N ILE A 35 3.38 10.01 -7.40
CA ILE A 35 3.22 9.94 -5.94
C ILE A 35 4.06 11.08 -5.38
N ASP A 36 3.44 11.99 -4.64
CA ASP A 36 4.14 13.03 -3.89
C ASP A 36 4.81 12.39 -2.65
N VAL A 37 5.91 11.67 -2.90
CA VAL A 37 6.66 10.86 -1.92
C VAL A 37 6.93 11.59 -0.59
N PRO A 38 7.24 12.90 -0.55
CA PRO A 38 7.47 13.60 0.71
C PRO A 38 6.26 13.64 1.64
N ASN A 39 5.04 13.48 1.11
CA ASN A 39 3.79 13.62 1.86
C ASN A 39 3.06 12.28 2.08
N VAL A 40 3.56 11.19 1.47
CA VAL A 40 3.03 9.84 1.71
C VAL A 40 3.16 9.48 3.19
N GLY A 41 2.03 9.15 3.83
CA GLY A 41 1.98 8.75 5.23
C GLY A 41 2.08 9.90 6.23
N LYS A 42 2.19 11.16 5.79
CA LYS A 42 2.11 12.31 6.69
C LYS A 42 0.66 12.63 7.04
N ARG A 43 0.41 12.85 8.33
CA ARG A 43 -0.85 13.35 8.86
C ARG A 43 -0.89 14.87 8.68
N VAL A 44 -1.55 15.35 7.62
CA VAL A 44 -1.61 16.78 7.28
C VAL A 44 -2.98 17.15 6.72
N CYS A 45 -3.38 18.41 6.91
CA CYS A 45 -4.47 19.02 6.15
C CYS A 45 -3.89 19.77 4.94
N PHE A 46 -4.56 19.68 3.79
CA PHE A 46 -4.14 20.38 2.59
C PHE A 46 -5.01 21.62 2.35
N TYR A 47 -4.36 22.72 1.96
CA TYR A 47 -5.02 23.91 1.44
C TYR A 47 -4.03 24.69 0.56
N ASP A 48 -4.46 25.15 -0.62
CA ASP A 48 -3.64 25.95 -1.55
C ASP A 48 -2.23 25.37 -1.82
N ASN A 49 -2.17 24.09 -2.19
CA ASN A 49 -0.92 23.35 -2.43
C ASN A 49 0.08 23.33 -1.26
N LYS A 50 -0.38 23.62 -0.04
CA LYS A 50 0.41 23.55 1.20
C LYS A 50 -0.16 22.46 2.12
N ALA A 51 0.76 21.83 2.85
CA ALA A 51 0.44 20.87 3.89
C ALA A 51 0.58 21.53 5.27
N TYR A 52 -0.39 21.29 6.13
CA TYR A 52 -0.48 21.85 7.47
C TYR A 52 -0.52 20.73 8.50
N SER A 53 0.27 20.86 9.56
CA SER A 53 0.32 19.90 10.66
C SER A 53 -0.85 20.10 11.64
N LEU A 54 -1.02 19.12 12.54
CA LEU A 54 -1.95 19.17 13.67
C LEU A 54 -1.84 20.51 14.43
N GLY A 55 -2.99 21.14 14.71
CA GLY A 55 -3.11 22.41 15.42
C GLY A 55 -2.87 23.66 14.57
N ALA A 56 -2.56 23.51 13.28
CA ALA A 56 -2.46 24.66 12.38
C ALA A 56 -3.82 25.34 12.23
N VAL A 57 -3.83 26.68 12.26
CA VAL A 57 -5.03 27.50 12.05
C VAL A 57 -4.86 28.36 10.80
N ILE A 58 -5.86 28.33 9.92
CA ILE A 58 -5.91 29.18 8.72
C ILE A 58 -7.22 29.97 8.68
N SER A 59 -7.22 31.10 7.97
CA SER A 59 -8.41 31.87 7.66
C SER A 59 -8.73 31.73 6.17
N VAL A 60 -9.89 31.18 5.86
CA VAL A 60 -10.40 31.02 4.49
C VAL A 60 -11.71 31.80 4.42
N GLU A 61 -11.74 32.87 3.62
CA GLU A 61 -12.95 33.69 3.41
C GLU A 61 -13.61 34.16 4.73
N LYS A 62 -12.80 34.49 5.75
CA LYS A 62 -13.23 34.89 7.11
C LYS A 62 -13.76 33.76 7.99
N ILE A 63 -13.62 32.49 7.59
CA ILE A 63 -13.85 31.32 8.42
C ILE A 63 -12.51 30.81 8.94
N LEU A 64 -12.39 30.68 10.27
CA LEU A 64 -11.23 30.05 10.89
C LEU A 64 -11.37 28.53 10.85
N LEU A 65 -10.34 27.87 10.32
CA LEU A 65 -10.24 26.43 10.26
C LEU A 65 -9.00 25.98 11.04
N GLU A 66 -9.14 24.95 11.85
CA GLU A 66 -8.06 24.28 12.56
C GLU A 66 -7.88 22.85 12.03
N CYS A 67 -6.63 22.45 11.82
CA CYS A 67 -6.29 21.09 11.40
C CYS A 67 -6.27 20.17 12.62
N LEU A 68 -7.30 19.33 12.78
CA LEU A 68 -7.51 18.47 13.95
C LEU A 68 -7.71 17.00 13.53
N PRO A 69 -7.69 16.04 14.48
CA PRO A 69 -8.01 14.64 14.18
C PRO A 69 -9.42 14.52 13.58
N GLU A 70 -9.55 13.75 12.50
CA GLU A 70 -10.84 13.56 11.82
C GLU A 70 -11.90 12.93 12.74
N LYS A 71 -11.46 12.03 13.63
CA LYS A 71 -12.30 11.42 14.67
C LYS A 71 -11.68 11.64 16.05
N SER A 72 -12.54 11.84 17.05
CA SER A 72 -12.11 12.07 18.44
C SER A 72 -11.47 10.85 19.13
N PHE A 73 -11.74 9.63 18.63
CA PHE A 73 -11.19 8.39 19.18
C PHE A 73 -9.89 7.94 18.50
N GLU A 74 -9.45 8.65 17.46
CA GLU A 74 -8.25 8.31 16.70
C GLU A 74 -7.02 9.01 17.30
N GLN A 75 -6.11 8.25 17.91
CA GLN A 75 -4.80 8.81 18.34
C GLN A 75 -3.88 9.11 17.14
N ASN A 76 -3.93 8.28 16.10
CA ASN A 76 -3.03 8.31 14.95
C ASN A 76 -3.72 8.35 13.58
N GLY A 77 -5.02 8.70 13.55
CA GLY A 77 -5.80 8.71 12.31
C GLY A 77 -5.64 9.98 11.48
N ALA A 78 -6.46 10.15 10.46
CA ALA A 78 -6.33 11.28 9.53
C ALA A 78 -6.54 12.64 10.23
N LEU A 79 -6.07 13.71 9.59
CA LEU A 79 -6.41 15.07 10.00
C LEU A 79 -7.39 15.68 8.98
N SER A 80 -8.31 16.51 9.47
CA SER A 80 -9.23 17.28 8.65
C SER A 80 -9.36 18.72 9.15
N TRP A 81 -9.94 19.58 8.32
CA TRP A 81 -10.25 20.95 8.72
C TRP A 81 -11.54 21.00 9.54
N HIS A 82 -11.46 21.59 10.73
CA HIS A 82 -12.60 21.85 11.61
C HIS A 82 -12.78 23.35 11.76
N LYS A 83 -14.02 23.82 11.76
CA LYS A 83 -14.30 25.23 12.02
C LYS A 83 -14.05 25.54 13.49
N VAL A 84 -13.32 26.62 13.75
CA VAL A 84 -13.06 27.10 15.12
C VAL A 84 -14.31 27.75 15.69
N GLY A 85 -14.65 27.42 16.95
CA GLY A 85 -15.74 28.06 17.69
C GLY A 85 -17.15 27.55 17.35
N VAL A 86 -17.26 26.28 16.94
CA VAL A 86 -18.54 25.55 16.81
C VAL A 86 -18.81 24.75 18.07
#